data_AF-A0A7D5SG99-F1
#
_entry.id   AF-A0A7D5SG99-F1
#
_cell.length_a   1.000
_cell.length_b   1.000
_cell.length_c   1.000
_cell.angle_alpha   90.00
_cell.angle_beta   90.00
_cell.angle_gamma   90.00
#
_symmetry.space_group_name_H-M   'P 1'
#
loop_
_entity.id
_entity.type
_entity.pdbx_description
1 polymer ?
#
loop_
_entity_poly.entity_id
_entity_poly.type
_entity_poly.pdbx_seq_one_letter_code
_entity_poly.pdbx_strand_id
1 'polypeptide(L)'
;MATLDKKKTIVLSKALTMGDVRYEHLDLKEPVLAEVEQFYDIQRAKNSMAAMKLLIALNTGVTEKALGSMAFTDYRQCEDYLMSFLTFDPSPDGSS
;
A
#
# COMPACT_ATOMS: atom_id res chain seq x y z
N MET A 1 -0.17 21.84 9.41
CA MET A 1 -1.02 20.65 9.31
C MET A 1 -0.51 19.84 8.14
N ALA A 2 -0.01 18.62 8.37
CA ALA A 2 0.41 17.75 7.27
C ALA A 2 -0.85 17.30 6.52
N THR A 3 -1.01 17.75 5.28
CA THR A 3 -2.13 17.36 4.42
C THR A 3 -1.73 16.08 3.69
N LEU A 4 -2.26 14.94 4.11
CA LEU A 4 -2.05 13.68 3.39
C LEU A 4 -2.85 13.68 2.09
N ASP A 5 -2.21 13.26 0.99
CA ASP A 5 -2.88 13.12 -0.28
C ASP A 5 -3.76 11.86 -0.27
N LYS A 6 -5.08 12.01 -0.38
CA LYS A 6 -6.04 10.91 -0.26
C LYS A 6 -6.01 9.92 -1.44
N LYS A 7 -5.34 10.24 -2.55
CA LYS A 7 -5.22 9.34 -3.71
C LYS A 7 -3.87 9.50 -4.42
N LYS A 8 -3.22 8.38 -4.72
CA LYS A 8 -1.95 8.38 -5.46
C LYS A 8 -1.95 7.30 -6.53
N THR A 9 -1.75 7.71 -7.78
CA THR A 9 -1.53 6.78 -8.89
C THR A 9 -0.04 6.53 -9.03
N ILE A 10 0.37 5.25 -8.95
CA ILE A 10 1.75 4.82 -9.18
C ILE A 10 1.80 4.11 -10.54
N VAL A 11 2.54 4.71 -11.47
CA VAL A 11 2.81 4.09 -12.78
C VAL A 11 3.84 2.99 -12.58
N LEU A 12 3.52 1.79 -13.02
CA LEU A 12 4.37 0.62 -12.83
C LEU A 12 5.50 0.63 -13.86
N SER A 13 6.72 0.45 -13.37
CA SER A 13 7.92 0.31 -14.23
C SER A 13 7.82 -0.93 -15.12
N LYS A 14 7.12 -1.96 -14.64
CA LYS A 14 6.78 -3.16 -15.39
C LYS A 14 5.32 -3.50 -15.17
N ALA A 15 4.57 -3.64 -16.28
CA ALA A 15 3.17 -4.03 -16.20
C ALA A 15 3.02 -5.38 -15.48
N LEU A 16 2.05 -5.44 -14.57
CA LEU A 16 1.66 -6.68 -13.90
C LEU A 16 0.60 -7.37 -14.74
N THR A 17 0.72 -8.67 -14.90
CA THR A 17 -0.28 -9.46 -15.63
C THR A 17 -0.85 -10.54 -14.73
N MET A 18 -2.17 -10.65 -14.69
CA MET A 18 -2.87 -11.69 -13.95
C MET A 18 -4.02 -12.22 -14.78
N GLY A 19 -3.82 -13.38 -15.41
CA GLY A 19 -4.74 -13.90 -16.41
C GLY A 19 -4.80 -12.95 -17.61
N ASP A 20 -6.00 -12.50 -17.97
CA ASP A 20 -6.26 -11.57 -19.08
C ASP A 20 -6.10 -10.10 -18.67
N VAL A 21 -5.93 -9.81 -17.38
CA VAL A 21 -5.85 -8.43 -16.87
C VAL A 21 -4.40 -7.97 -16.81
N ARG A 22 -4.14 -6.81 -17.41
CA ARG A 22 -2.85 -6.12 -17.38
C ARG A 22 -2.98 -4.80 -16.61
N TYR A 23 -2.17 -4.65 -15.57
CA TYR A 23 -2.08 -3.43 -14.76
C TYR A 23 -0.83 -2.66 -15.16
N GLU A 24 -1.00 -1.44 -15.64
CA GLU A 24 0.10 -0.52 -15.99
C GLU A 24 0.31 0.56 -14.94
N HIS A 25 -0.69 0.79 -14.10
CA HIS A 25 -0.65 1.64 -12.93
C HIS A 25 -1.42 1.01 -11.78
N LEU A 26 -1.15 1.48 -10.57
CA LEU A 26 -1.93 1.19 -9.37
C LEU A 26 -2.49 2.50 -8.81
N ASP A 27 -3.79 2.53 -8.60
CA ASP A 27 -4.46 3.64 -7.92
C ASP A 27 -4.58 3.32 -6.44
N LEU A 28 -3.73 3.95 -5.64
CA LEU A 28 -3.81 3.90 -4.19
C LEU A 28 -4.71 5.02 -3.68
N LYS A 29 -5.34 4.75 -2.54
CA LYS A 29 -6.20 5.69 -1.81
C LYS A 29 -5.95 5.55 -0.31
N GLU A 30 -6.45 6.51 0.46
CA GLU A 30 -6.52 6.40 1.92
C GLU A 30 -7.12 5.03 2.33
N PRO A 31 -6.37 4.19 3.07
CA PRO A 31 -6.84 2.87 3.46
C PRO A 31 -7.99 3.01 4.47
N VAL A 32 -9.00 2.16 4.35
CA VAL A 32 -10.10 2.13 5.32
C VAL A 32 -9.70 1.35 6.57
N LEU A 33 -10.37 1.62 7.69
CA LEU A 33 -10.04 1.00 8.98
C LEU A 33 -9.92 -0.53 8.91
N ALA A 34 -10.84 -1.20 8.22
CA ALA A 34 -10.82 -2.66 8.06
C ALA A 34 -9.61 -3.20 7.27
N GLU A 35 -9.03 -2.40 6.36
CA GLU A 35 -7.80 -2.77 5.64
C GLU A 35 -6.58 -2.64 6.57
N VAL A 36 -6.58 -1.61 7.43
CA VAL A 36 -5.54 -1.35 8.42
C VAL A 36 -5.53 -2.41 9.53
N GLU A 37 -6.70 -2.83 10.00
CA GLU A 37 -6.82 -3.94 10.97
C GLU A 37 -6.20 -5.23 10.40
N GLN A 38 -6.54 -5.58 9.16
CA GLN A 38 -5.97 -6.75 8.47
C GLN A 38 -4.46 -6.63 8.27
N PHE A 39 -3.95 -5.42 8.01
CA PHE A 39 -2.51 -5.17 7.95
C PHE A 39 -1.83 -5.53 9.28
N TYR A 40 -2.33 -5.05 10.42
CA TYR A 40 -1.73 -5.33 11.73
C TYR A 40 -1.84 -6.81 12.12
N ASP A 41 -2.94 -7.47 11.78
CA ASP A 41 -3.11 -8.90 12.01
C ASP A 41 -2.08 -9.73 11.25
N ILE A 42 -1.89 -9.45 9.95
CA ILE A 42 -0.88 -10.14 9.14
C ILE A 42 0.53 -9.76 9.56
N GLN A 43 0.79 -8.52 9.95
CA GLN A 43 2.11 -8.10 10.42
C GLN A 43 2.51 -8.90 11.67
N ARG A 44 1.57 -9.08 12.61
CA ARG A 44 1.76 -9.89 13.82
C ARG A 44 1.90 -11.37 13.51
N ALA A 45 1.11 -11.91 12.58
CA ALA A 45 1.10 -13.33 12.25
C ALA A 45 2.26 -13.77 11.36
N LYS A 46 2.78 -12.86 10.52
CA LYS A 46 3.82 -13.13 9.53
C LYS A 46 4.96 -12.12 9.66
N ASN A 47 4.96 -11.09 8.83
CA ASN A 47 5.99 -10.05 8.79
C ASN A 47 5.46 -8.81 8.07
N SER A 48 6.18 -7.70 8.19
CA SER A 48 5.80 -6.41 7.61
C SER A 48 5.67 -6.43 6.08
N MET A 49 6.51 -7.20 5.38
CA MET A 49 6.45 -7.31 3.92
C MET A 49 5.14 -7.97 3.47
N ALA A 50 4.75 -9.07 4.12
CA ALA A 50 3.49 -9.76 3.84
C ALA A 50 2.28 -8.88 4.17
N ALA A 51 2.34 -8.14 5.28
CA ALA A 51 1.29 -7.21 5.67
C ALA A 51 1.12 -6.07 4.67
N MET A 52 2.22 -5.43 4.27
CA MET A 52 2.19 -4.32 3.32
C MET A 52 1.72 -4.78 1.95
N LYS A 53 2.16 -5.96 1.50
CA LYS A 53 1.68 -6.57 0.26
C LYS A 53 0.17 -6.84 0.29
N LEU A 54 -0.36 -7.32 1.42
CA LEU A 54 -1.80 -7.47 1.60
C LEU A 54 -2.52 -6.11 1.55
N LEU A 55 -2.00 -5.10 2.25
CA LEU A 55 -2.62 -3.78 2.27
C LEU A 55 -2.70 -3.16 0.87
N ILE A 56 -1.63 -3.26 0.08
CA ILE A 56 -1.62 -2.82 -1.33
C ILE A 56 -2.69 -3.59 -2.12
N ALA A 57 -2.80 -4.92 -1.91
CA ALA A 57 -3.77 -5.75 -2.60
C ALA A 57 -5.21 -5.35 -2.31
N LEU A 58 -5.53 -5.12 -1.02
CA LEU A 58 -6.87 -4.68 -0.59
C LEU A 58 -7.21 -3.30 -1.16
N ASN A 59 -6.28 -2.35 -1.06
CA ASN A 59 -6.52 -0.96 -1.42
C ASN A 59 -6.69 -0.74 -2.94
N THR A 60 -5.90 -1.47 -3.74
CA THR A 60 -5.87 -1.36 -5.21
C THR A 60 -6.78 -2.38 -5.91
N GLY A 61 -7.24 -3.43 -5.20
CA GLY A 61 -7.98 -4.55 -5.77
C GLY A 61 -7.12 -5.54 -6.57
N VAL A 62 -5.79 -5.38 -6.58
CA VAL A 62 -4.87 -6.28 -7.28
C VAL A 62 -4.49 -7.46 -6.41
N THR A 63 -4.55 -8.69 -6.95
CA THR A 63 -4.20 -9.89 -6.17
C THR A 63 -2.74 -9.89 -5.70
N GLU A 64 -2.47 -10.43 -4.50
CA GLU A 64 -1.10 -10.59 -4.00
C GLU A 64 -0.20 -11.41 -4.94
N LYS A 65 -0.78 -12.35 -5.70
CA LYS A 65 -0.03 -13.13 -6.69
C LYS A 65 0.53 -12.23 -7.79
N ALA A 66 -0.28 -11.31 -8.31
CA ALA A 66 0.14 -10.34 -9.31
C ALA A 66 1.21 -9.38 -8.75
N LEU A 67 1.00 -8.85 -7.54
CA LEU A 67 1.96 -7.99 -6.85
C LEU A 67 3.32 -8.66 -6.62
N GLY A 68 3.37 -9.99 -6.54
CA GLY A 68 4.62 -10.75 -6.41
C GLY A 68 5.57 -10.59 -7.60
N SER A 69 5.09 -10.16 -8.76
CA SER A 69 5.90 -9.92 -9.96
C SER A 69 6.26 -8.44 -10.17
N MET A 70 5.92 -7.57 -9.21
CA MET A 70 6.17 -6.13 -9.26
C MET A 70 7.67 -5.82 -9.08
N ALA A 71 8.13 -4.74 -9.71
CA ALA A 71 9.44 -4.18 -9.39
C ALA A 71 9.49 -3.71 -7.93
N PHE A 72 10.59 -3.98 -7.23
CA PHE A 72 10.72 -3.62 -5.82
C PHE A 72 10.64 -2.10 -5.58
N THR A 73 11.08 -1.28 -6.54
CA THR A 73 10.96 0.18 -6.48
C THR A 73 9.52 0.66 -6.52
N ASP A 74 8.67 0.02 -7.32
CA ASP A 74 7.23 0.34 -7.38
C ASP A 74 6.54 -0.06 -6.08
N TYR A 75 6.92 -1.22 -5.51
CA TYR A 75 6.47 -1.64 -4.19
C TYR A 75 6.85 -0.62 -3.10
N ARG A 76 8.09 -0.13 -3.11
CA ARG A 76 8.55 0.88 -2.14
C ARG A 76 7.78 2.19 -2.24
N GLN A 77 7.39 2.62 -3.44
CA GLN A 77 6.54 3.80 -3.61
C GLN A 77 5.14 3.59 -3.05
N CYS A 78 4.58 2.37 -3.18
CA CYS A 78 3.29 2.02 -2.58
C CYS A 78 3.39 1.99 -1.05
N GLU A 79 4.46 1.38 -0.52
CA GLU A 79 4.76 1.28 0.91
C GLU A 79 4.87 2.67 1.55
N ASP A 80 5.69 3.56 0.97
CA ASP A 80 5.87 4.93 1.43
C ASP A 80 4.53 5.69 1.52
N TYR A 81 3.71 5.58 0.49
CA TYR A 81 2.39 6.21 0.46
C TYR A 81 1.46 5.69 1.56
N LEU A 82 1.31 4.37 1.67
CA LEU A 82 0.39 3.77 2.64
C LEU A 82 0.89 3.95 4.08
N MET A 83 2.20 3.84 4.31
CA MET A 83 2.79 4.09 5.63
C MET A 83 2.55 5.52 6.10
N SER A 84 2.51 6.51 5.20
CA SER A 84 2.24 7.90 5.58
C SER A 84 0.93 8.09 6.34
N PHE A 85 -0.09 7.24 6.07
CA PHE A 85 -1.34 7.21 6.83
C PHE A 85 -1.21 6.43 8.13
N LEU A 86 -0.50 5.30 8.12
CA LEU A 86 -0.33 4.45 9.30
C LEU A 86 0.52 5.12 10.39
N THR A 87 1.46 5.99 9.98
CA THR A 87 2.31 6.77 10.88
C THR A 87 1.83 8.21 11.02
N PHE A 88 0.62 8.53 10.53
CA PHE A 88 0.07 9.86 10.66
C PHE A 88 -0.25 10.15 12.12
N ASP A 89 0.49 11.08 12.70
CA ASP A 89 0.16 11.62 14.01
C ASP A 89 -0.60 12.95 13.82
N PRO A 90 -1.87 13.04 14.27
CA PRO A 90 -2.65 14.26 14.14
C PRO A 90 -2.21 15.36 15.12
N SER A 91 -1.26 15.10 16.03
CA SER A 91 -0.79 16.10 16.98
C SER A 91 0.03 17.16 16.25
N PRO A 92 -0.31 18.45 16.39
CA PRO A 92 0.38 19.53 15.69
C PRO A 92 1.77 19.87 16.28
N ASP A 93 2.29 19.06 17.20
CA ASP A 93 3.46 19.44 18.00
C ASP A 93 4.39 18.24 18.18
N GLY A 94 5.58 18.35 17.60
CA GLY A 94 6.66 17.40 17.84
C GLY A 94 7.02 17.40 19.33
N SER A 95 6.99 16.23 19.95
CA SER A 95 7.55 16.03 21.29
C SER A 95 7.90 14.56 21.50
N SER A 96 9.09 14.16 21.04
CA SER A 96 10.16 13.53 21.84
C SER A 96 11.31 13.07 20.94
#